data_AF-A0AAD6KRJ8-F1
#
_entry.id   AF-A0AAD6KRJ8-F1
#
_cell.length_a   1.000
_cell.length_b   1.000
_cell.length_c   1.000
_cell.angle_alpha   90.00
_cell.angle_beta   90.00
_cell.angle_gamma   90.00
#
_symmetry.space_group_name_H-M   'P 1'
#
loop_
_entity.id
_entity.type
_entity.pdbx_description
1 polymer ?
#
loop_
_entity_poly.entity_id
_entity_poly.type
_entity_poly.pdbx_seq_one_letter_code
_entity_poly.pdbx_strand_id
1 'polypeptide(L)'
;MDMVATSWRLTPQSLPLLPPKVRSFRVSTSSSSSSSSLSLSPVIQKTLSLIQNSGVIACLRANSAELAYEAATATLDGGISVLEIVMSTPGVFQVLRQLVKDYPTLALGVGTALNAEDARNAMNAGAKFFMSPATVKDIMEDVVKDEILCIPGVMTPTEILSAYDAGAKIVKVYPVSALGGVQYISALKKPFPHIPMVASQGIMIGS
;
A
#
# COMPACT_ATOMS: atom_id res chain seq x y z
N MET A 1 -7.99 -8.11 30.75
CA MET A 1 -6.80 -7.24 30.55
C MET A 1 -5.68 -8.04 31.14
N ASP A 2 -5.13 -8.94 30.33
CA ASP A 2 -4.37 -10.08 30.82
C ASP A 2 -2.98 -10.04 30.20
N MET A 3 -2.02 -9.64 31.04
CA MET A 3 -0.59 -9.74 30.78
C MET A 3 -0.18 -11.22 30.87
N VAL A 4 0.29 -11.78 29.76
CA VAL A 4 1.08 -13.02 29.80
C VAL A 4 2.55 -12.61 29.82
N ALA A 5 3.14 -12.64 31.02
CA ALA A 5 4.58 -12.50 31.22
C ALA A 5 5.21 -13.89 31.19
N THR A 6 5.98 -14.20 30.14
CA THR A 6 6.73 -15.45 30.05
C THR A 6 8.06 -15.29 30.79
N SER A 7 8.18 -15.95 31.94
CA SER A 7 9.38 -16.03 32.78
C SER A 7 10.37 -17.06 32.19
N TRP A 8 11.62 -16.64 31.93
CA TRP A 8 12.73 -17.55 31.66
C TRP A 8 13.57 -17.69 32.93
N ARG A 9 13.57 -18.88 33.56
CA ARG A 9 14.54 -19.22 34.62
C ARG A 9 15.84 -19.69 33.96
N LEU A 10 16.95 -18.99 34.24
CA LEU A 10 18.30 -19.41 33.87
C LEU A 10 18.94 -20.18 35.04
N THR A 11 19.50 -21.34 34.76
CA THR A 11 20.44 -22.06 35.63
C THR A 11 21.83 -21.40 35.58
N PRO A 12 22.66 -21.52 36.64
CA PRO A 12 23.96 -20.85 36.69
C PRO A 12 25.03 -21.65 35.93
N GLN A 13 25.56 -21.11 34.84
CA GLN A 13 26.82 -21.56 34.24
C GLN A 13 27.71 -20.36 33.90
N SER A 14 28.92 -20.38 34.48
CA SER A 14 30.19 -19.73 34.12
C SER A 14 30.21 -18.25 33.69
N LEU A 15 31.03 -17.45 34.42
CA LEU A 15 31.38 -16.07 34.09
C LEU A 15 31.87 -15.90 32.64
N PRO A 16 31.37 -14.89 31.89
CA PRO A 16 31.96 -14.53 30.61
C PRO A 16 33.22 -13.67 30.80
N LEU A 17 34.22 -13.92 29.93
CA LEU A 17 35.42 -13.11 29.77
C LEU A 17 35.06 -11.67 29.35
N LEU A 18 35.78 -10.69 29.90
CA LEU A 18 35.61 -9.27 29.58
C LEU A 18 35.78 -9.02 28.07
N PRO A 19 34.88 -8.25 27.43
CA PRO A 19 35.05 -7.89 26.03
C PRO A 19 36.22 -6.89 25.86
N PRO A 20 36.88 -6.86 24.69
CA PRO A 20 37.95 -5.90 24.43
C PRO A 20 37.39 -4.46 24.41
N LYS A 21 38.22 -3.50 24.84
CA LYS A 21 37.90 -2.07 24.86
C LYS A 21 37.42 -1.59 23.49
N VAL A 22 36.14 -1.22 23.41
CA VAL A 22 35.56 -0.55 22.25
C VAL A 22 36.21 0.84 22.12
N ARG A 23 36.84 1.11 20.98
CA ARG A 23 37.31 2.48 20.64
C ARG A 23 36.10 3.40 20.57
N SER A 24 36.12 4.49 21.34
CA SER A 24 35.10 5.53 21.27
C SER A 24 35.08 6.14 19.87
N PHE A 25 34.02 5.91 19.11
CA PHE A 25 33.73 6.70 17.91
C PHE A 25 33.23 8.07 18.37
N ARG A 26 33.96 9.14 18.04
CA ARG A 26 33.41 10.49 18.13
C ARG A 26 32.38 10.64 17.02
N VAL A 27 31.11 10.76 17.40
CA VAL A 27 30.09 11.32 16.50
C VAL A 27 30.38 12.81 16.39
N SER A 28 30.90 13.22 15.24
CA SER A 28 30.90 14.62 14.83
C SER A 28 29.45 15.03 14.58
N THR A 29 28.90 15.86 15.46
CA THR A 29 27.60 16.48 15.27
C THR A 29 27.71 17.50 14.15
N SER A 30 27.37 17.10 12.92
CA SER A 30 27.02 18.04 11.86
C SER A 30 25.58 18.48 12.09
N SER A 31 25.44 19.67 12.67
CA SER A 31 24.18 20.41 12.71
C SER A 31 23.79 20.81 11.29
N SER A 32 22.71 20.21 10.77
CA SER A 32 21.64 20.85 9.99
C SER A 32 20.97 19.83 9.07
N SER A 33 19.86 19.24 9.53
CA SER A 33 18.81 18.76 8.63
C SER A 33 17.52 19.45 9.08
N SER A 34 17.24 20.57 8.42
CA SER A 34 15.94 21.23 8.47
C SER A 34 14.88 20.20 8.10
N SER A 35 13.97 19.97 9.05
CA SER A 35 12.78 19.16 8.91
C SER A 35 11.85 19.79 7.87
N SER A 36 11.95 19.40 6.60
CA SER A 36 10.90 19.72 5.63
C SER A 36 9.75 18.74 5.88
N SER A 37 8.71 19.19 6.58
CA SER A 37 7.41 18.54 6.49
C SER A 37 6.93 18.68 5.05
N LEU A 38 7.28 17.72 4.19
CA LEU A 38 6.82 17.68 2.81
C LEU A 38 5.30 17.50 2.84
N SER A 39 4.57 18.59 2.58
CA SER A 39 3.13 18.52 2.38
C SER A 39 2.86 17.62 1.19
N LEU A 40 1.99 16.61 1.38
CA LEU A 40 1.56 15.71 0.31
C LEU A 40 1.10 16.51 -0.92
N SER A 41 1.34 16.03 -2.15
CA SER A 41 0.77 16.71 -3.31
C SER A 41 -0.77 16.76 -3.23
N PRO A 42 -1.41 17.84 -3.72
CA PRO A 42 -2.87 17.94 -3.74
C PRO A 42 -3.54 16.76 -4.44
N VAL A 43 -2.90 16.20 -5.46
CA VAL A 43 -3.37 15.02 -6.21
C VAL A 43 -3.41 13.78 -5.30
N ILE A 44 -2.30 13.48 -4.62
CA ILE A 44 -2.21 12.33 -3.70
C ILE A 44 -3.20 12.49 -2.54
N GLN A 45 -3.28 13.67 -1.94
CA GLN A 45 -4.23 13.94 -0.85
C GLN A 45 -5.68 13.70 -1.27
N LYS A 46 -6.06 14.20 -2.46
CA LYS A 46 -7.40 14.03 -3.01
C LYS A 46 -7.72 12.55 -3.25
N THR A 47 -6.81 11.81 -3.88
CA THR A 47 -7.00 10.38 -4.15
C THR A 47 -7.09 9.56 -2.86
N LEU A 48 -6.20 9.81 -1.89
CA LEU A 48 -6.25 9.15 -0.59
C LEU A 48 -7.58 9.41 0.14
N SER A 49 -8.07 10.65 0.09
CA SER A 49 -9.35 11.03 0.69
C SER A 49 -10.53 10.31 0.00
N LEU A 50 -10.52 10.18 -1.33
CA LEU A 50 -11.54 9.41 -2.06
C LEU A 50 -11.56 7.95 -1.63
N ILE A 51 -10.38 7.32 -1.51
CA ILE A 51 -10.25 5.93 -1.03
C ILE A 51 -10.81 5.78 0.38
N GLN A 52 -10.44 6.68 1.29
CA GLN A 52 -10.89 6.64 2.69
C GLN A 52 -12.41 6.84 2.82
N ASN A 53 -12.96 7.79 2.07
CA ASN A 53 -14.40 8.10 2.09
C ASN A 53 -15.24 7.01 1.43
N SER A 54 -14.71 6.35 0.39
CA SER A 54 -15.39 5.24 -0.29
C SER A 54 -15.52 4.01 0.62
N GLY A 55 -14.51 3.73 1.45
CA GLY A 55 -14.45 2.54 2.30
C GLY A 55 -14.24 1.22 1.55
N VAL A 56 -14.41 1.21 0.22
CA VAL A 56 -14.19 0.06 -0.67
C VAL A 56 -13.44 0.49 -1.93
N ILE A 57 -12.59 -0.41 -2.44
CA ILE A 57 -11.95 -0.32 -3.76
C ILE A 57 -12.43 -1.54 -4.55
N ALA A 58 -13.16 -1.32 -5.65
CA ALA A 58 -13.52 -2.41 -6.56
C ALA A 58 -12.28 -2.90 -7.31
N CYS A 59 -12.05 -4.20 -7.32
CA CYS A 59 -10.95 -4.84 -8.04
C CYS A 59 -11.53 -5.64 -9.21
N LEU A 60 -11.31 -5.15 -10.44
CA LEU A 60 -11.86 -5.75 -11.64
C LEU A 60 -10.79 -6.54 -12.40
N ARG A 61 -11.15 -7.77 -12.76
CA ARG A 61 -10.41 -8.63 -13.69
C ARG A 61 -11.37 -9.12 -14.76
N ALA A 62 -10.96 -9.02 -16.03
CA ALA A 62 -11.74 -9.55 -17.15
C ALA A 62 -10.82 -10.21 -18.19
N ASN A 63 -11.44 -10.99 -19.08
CA ASN A 63 -10.73 -11.74 -20.12
C ASN A 63 -10.65 -10.97 -21.45
N SER A 64 -11.24 -9.77 -21.55
CA SER A 64 -11.12 -8.87 -22.69
C SER A 64 -11.25 -7.41 -22.26
N ALA A 65 -10.86 -6.49 -23.13
CA ALA A 65 -10.96 -5.05 -22.88
C ALA A 65 -12.43 -4.59 -22.85
N GLU A 66 -13.26 -5.14 -23.73
CA GLU A 66 -14.69 -4.82 -23.85
C GLU A 66 -15.42 -5.21 -22.57
N LEU A 67 -15.24 -6.46 -22.11
CA LEU A 67 -15.84 -6.92 -20.86
C LEU A 67 -15.34 -6.14 -19.66
N ALA A 68 -14.06 -5.76 -19.63
CA ALA A 68 -13.52 -4.92 -18.57
C ALA A 68 -14.18 -3.54 -18.55
N TYR A 69 -14.35 -2.93 -19.71
CA TYR A 69 -14.96 -1.61 -19.83
C TYR A 69 -16.45 -1.63 -19.43
N GLU A 70 -17.20 -2.62 -19.91
CA GLU A 70 -18.62 -2.81 -19.56
C GLU A 70 -18.81 -3.04 -18.07
N ALA A 71 -18.03 -3.95 -17.47
CA ALA A 71 -18.12 -4.26 -16.04
C ALA A 71 -17.66 -3.08 -15.17
N ALA A 72 -16.60 -2.37 -15.57
CA ALA A 72 -16.17 -1.16 -14.87
C ALA A 72 -17.26 -0.09 -14.90
N THR A 73 -17.81 0.19 -16.08
CA THR A 73 -18.90 1.17 -16.25
C THR A 73 -20.10 0.84 -15.35
N ALA A 74 -20.59 -0.41 -15.41
CA ALA A 74 -21.68 -0.85 -14.55
C ALA A 74 -21.36 -0.70 -13.05
N THR A 75 -20.10 -0.96 -12.65
CA THR A 75 -19.65 -0.80 -11.25
C THR A 75 -19.63 0.67 -10.81
N LEU A 76 -19.14 1.56 -11.66
CA LEU A 76 -19.07 3.00 -11.40
C LEU A 76 -20.46 3.63 -11.38
N ASP A 77 -21.33 3.28 -12.33
CA ASP A 77 -22.74 3.70 -12.38
C ASP A 77 -23.54 3.17 -11.17
N GLY A 78 -23.15 2.01 -10.64
CA GLY A 78 -23.65 1.44 -9.39
C GLY A 78 -23.23 2.21 -8.13
N GLY A 79 -22.47 3.30 -8.25
CA GLY A 79 -22.09 4.19 -7.15
C GLY A 79 -20.71 3.91 -6.55
N ILE A 80 -19.95 2.95 -7.08
CA ILE A 80 -18.56 2.75 -6.64
C ILE A 80 -17.68 3.88 -7.18
N SER A 81 -17.07 4.64 -6.27
CA SER A 81 -16.24 5.80 -6.64
C SER A 81 -14.75 5.50 -6.81
N VAL A 82 -14.32 4.28 -6.45
CA VAL A 82 -12.92 3.85 -6.47
C VAL A 82 -12.79 2.46 -7.07
N LEU A 83 -12.06 2.35 -8.17
CA LEU A 83 -11.92 1.10 -8.93
C LEU A 83 -10.49 0.92 -9.45
N GLU A 84 -9.97 -0.29 -9.34
CA GLU A 84 -8.78 -0.74 -10.04
C GLU A 84 -9.11 -1.79 -11.11
N ILE A 85 -8.40 -1.73 -12.23
CA ILE A 85 -8.38 -2.82 -13.21
C ILE A 85 -7.04 -3.52 -13.08
N VAL A 86 -7.04 -4.84 -12.94
CA VAL A 86 -5.78 -5.58 -12.75
C VAL A 86 -5.02 -5.77 -14.07
N MET A 87 -3.69 -5.74 -13.99
CA MET A 87 -2.75 -5.85 -15.13
C MET A 87 -2.94 -7.09 -16.01
N SER A 88 -3.51 -8.18 -15.48
CA SER A 88 -3.77 -9.38 -16.30
C SER A 88 -4.92 -9.19 -17.29
N THR A 89 -5.68 -8.10 -17.19
CA THR A 89 -6.82 -7.82 -18.07
C THR A 89 -6.28 -7.36 -19.43
N PRO A 90 -6.62 -8.03 -20.54
CA PRO A 90 -6.18 -7.59 -21.86
C PRO A 90 -6.62 -6.15 -22.14
N GLY A 91 -5.70 -5.32 -22.62
CA GLY A 91 -5.99 -3.92 -22.93
C GLY A 91 -6.20 -3.00 -21.71
N VAL A 92 -5.76 -3.39 -20.51
CA VAL A 92 -5.96 -2.65 -19.24
C VAL A 92 -5.74 -1.13 -19.35
N PHE A 93 -4.65 -0.68 -19.99
CA PHE A 93 -4.36 0.76 -20.11
C PHE A 93 -5.27 1.48 -21.11
N GLN A 94 -5.76 0.80 -22.15
CA GLN A 94 -6.75 1.37 -23.08
C GLN A 94 -8.08 1.57 -22.38
N VAL A 95 -8.53 0.55 -21.63
CA VAL A 95 -9.76 0.61 -20.84
C VAL A 95 -9.67 1.72 -19.80
N LEU A 96 -8.55 1.78 -19.06
CA LEU A 96 -8.34 2.83 -18.06
C LEU A 96 -8.39 4.23 -18.67
N ARG A 97 -7.72 4.47 -19.81
CA ARG A 97 -7.75 5.78 -20.50
C ARG A 97 -9.18 6.21 -20.82
N GLN A 98 -10.00 5.28 -21.29
CA GLN A 98 -11.39 5.56 -21.62
C GLN A 98 -12.19 5.89 -20.35
N LEU A 99 -12.08 5.07 -19.31
CA LEU A 99 -12.77 5.32 -18.05
C LEU A 99 -12.35 6.63 -17.37
N VAL A 100 -11.07 7.01 -17.43
CA VAL A 100 -10.59 8.29 -16.88
C VAL A 100 -11.22 9.47 -17.62
N LYS A 101 -11.43 9.34 -18.94
CA LYS A 101 -12.11 10.37 -19.72
C LYS A 101 -13.60 10.48 -19.34
N ASP A 102 -14.26 9.35 -19.16
CA ASP A 102 -15.71 9.30 -18.92
C ASP A 102 -16.07 9.59 -17.45
N TYR A 103 -15.16 9.28 -16.51
CA TYR A 103 -15.33 9.46 -15.06
C TYR A 103 -14.16 10.25 -14.43
N PRO A 104 -13.91 11.50 -14.86
CA PRO A 104 -12.70 12.25 -14.49
C PRO A 104 -12.60 12.60 -13.00
N THR A 105 -13.71 12.55 -12.26
CA THR A 105 -13.76 12.86 -10.83
C THR A 105 -13.47 11.65 -9.94
N LEU A 106 -13.68 10.43 -10.43
CA LEU A 106 -13.55 9.18 -9.67
C LEU A 106 -12.09 8.72 -9.52
N ALA A 107 -11.80 7.91 -8.52
CA ALA A 107 -10.46 7.36 -8.31
C ALA A 107 -10.31 6.05 -9.10
N LEU A 108 -9.66 6.14 -10.25
CA LEU A 108 -9.41 5.00 -11.12
C LEU A 108 -7.92 4.65 -11.12
N GLY A 109 -7.61 3.37 -11.07
CA GLY A 109 -6.24 2.89 -10.94
C GLY A 109 -5.99 1.55 -11.60
N VAL A 110 -4.76 1.07 -11.43
CA VAL A 110 -4.32 -0.24 -11.92
C VAL A 110 -3.85 -1.11 -10.76
N GLY A 111 -4.31 -2.35 -10.74
CA GLY A 111 -3.85 -3.34 -9.78
C GLY A 111 -2.80 -4.28 -10.35
N THR A 112 -1.93 -4.81 -9.52
CA THR A 112 -0.86 -5.75 -9.92
C THR A 112 0.24 -5.10 -10.77
N ALA A 113 0.59 -3.84 -10.50
CA ALA A 113 1.82 -3.25 -11.04
C ALA A 113 3.03 -3.92 -10.37
N LEU A 114 3.98 -4.46 -11.16
CA LEU A 114 5.10 -5.25 -10.64
C LEU A 114 6.47 -4.62 -10.93
N ASN A 115 6.51 -3.58 -11.74
CA ASN A 115 7.73 -2.88 -12.11
C ASN A 115 7.46 -1.39 -12.41
N ALA A 116 8.52 -0.62 -12.59
CA ALA A 116 8.41 0.82 -12.87
C ALA A 116 7.77 1.14 -14.23
N GLU A 117 7.84 0.23 -15.21
CA GLU A 117 7.19 0.41 -16.51
C GLU A 117 5.67 0.31 -16.41
N ASP A 118 5.14 -0.66 -15.67
CA ASP A 118 3.71 -0.78 -15.37
C ASP A 118 3.19 0.51 -14.72
N ALA A 119 3.92 1.02 -13.74
CA ALA A 119 3.55 2.24 -13.02
C ALA A 119 3.57 3.47 -13.95
N ARG A 120 4.58 3.62 -14.82
CA ARG A 120 4.61 4.67 -15.84
C ARG A 120 3.45 4.56 -16.83
N ASN A 121 3.15 3.35 -17.30
CA ASN A 121 2.03 3.11 -18.21
C ASN A 121 0.68 3.43 -17.55
N ALA A 122 0.53 3.13 -16.25
CA ALA A 122 -0.65 3.52 -15.49
C ALA A 122 -0.79 5.05 -15.38
N MET A 123 0.30 5.76 -15.03
CA MET A 123 0.31 7.23 -14.99
C MET A 123 -0.05 7.84 -16.34
N ASN A 124 0.57 7.36 -17.42
CA ASN A 124 0.30 7.81 -18.79
C ASN A 124 -1.15 7.52 -19.23
N ALA A 125 -1.78 6.49 -18.65
CA ALA A 125 -3.18 6.19 -18.87
C ALA A 125 -4.15 7.05 -18.02
N GLY A 126 -3.62 7.91 -17.15
CA GLY A 126 -4.40 8.79 -16.27
C GLY A 126 -4.80 8.15 -14.94
N ALA A 127 -4.15 7.06 -14.53
CA ALA A 127 -4.38 6.47 -13.21
C ALA A 127 -4.17 7.49 -12.10
N LYS A 128 -5.05 7.50 -11.10
CA LYS A 128 -4.90 8.30 -9.88
C LYS A 128 -4.15 7.55 -8.77
N PHE A 129 -4.16 6.23 -8.84
CA PHE A 129 -3.40 5.34 -7.97
C PHE A 129 -3.03 4.06 -8.72
N PHE A 130 -2.10 3.30 -8.17
CA PHE A 130 -1.92 1.90 -8.53
C PHE A 130 -1.63 1.07 -7.27
N MET A 131 -1.88 -0.24 -7.37
CA MET A 131 -1.60 -1.18 -6.30
C MET A 131 -0.71 -2.32 -6.80
N SER A 132 0.15 -2.81 -5.93
CA SER A 132 0.97 -4.00 -6.16
C SER A 132 0.64 -5.08 -5.12
N PRO A 133 0.87 -6.37 -5.41
CA PRO A 133 0.73 -7.44 -4.42
C PRO A 133 1.88 -7.49 -3.41
N ALA A 134 2.99 -6.77 -3.68
CA ALA A 134 4.19 -6.70 -2.85
C ALA A 134 4.80 -5.30 -2.90
N THR A 135 5.71 -4.98 -1.98
CA THR A 135 6.45 -3.72 -2.02
C THR A 135 7.51 -3.81 -3.12
N VAL A 136 7.36 -3.00 -4.17
CA VAL A 136 8.29 -2.98 -5.31
C VAL A 136 9.20 -1.77 -5.16
N LYS A 137 10.44 -2.02 -4.76
CA LYS A 137 11.41 -0.96 -4.42
C LYS A 137 11.63 0.03 -5.57
N ASP A 138 11.84 -0.47 -6.79
CA ASP A 138 12.07 0.36 -7.97
C ASP A 138 10.89 1.31 -8.25
N ILE A 139 9.66 0.88 -7.97
CA ILE A 139 8.49 1.76 -8.10
C ILE A 139 8.57 2.89 -7.06
N MET A 140 8.84 2.54 -5.80
CA MET A 140 8.91 3.48 -4.67
C MET A 140 10.00 4.54 -4.86
N GLU A 141 11.14 4.16 -5.43
CA GLU A 141 12.29 5.05 -5.64
C GLU A 141 12.19 5.88 -6.93
N ASP A 142 11.74 5.29 -8.04
CA ASP A 142 11.86 5.91 -9.36
C ASP A 142 10.57 6.60 -9.86
N VAL A 143 9.40 6.20 -9.35
CA VAL A 143 8.11 6.57 -9.97
C VAL A 143 7.27 7.51 -9.10
N VAL A 144 7.33 7.37 -7.78
CA VAL A 144 6.39 8.04 -6.85
C VAL A 144 6.81 9.46 -6.46
N LYS A 145 7.37 10.26 -7.40
CA LYS A 145 7.66 11.69 -7.17
C LYS A 145 6.39 12.53 -7.09
N ASP A 146 5.52 12.20 -6.15
CA ASP A 146 4.30 12.93 -5.79
C ASP A 146 3.20 13.04 -6.88
N GLU A 147 3.34 12.35 -8.02
CA GLU A 147 2.41 12.43 -9.16
C GLU A 147 1.23 11.46 -9.07
N ILE A 148 1.43 10.28 -8.47
CA ILE A 148 0.44 9.22 -8.37
C ILE A 148 0.49 8.54 -6.99
N LEU A 149 -0.66 8.10 -6.48
CA LEU A 149 -0.70 7.37 -5.21
C LEU A 149 -0.26 5.91 -5.41
N CYS A 150 0.90 5.54 -4.88
CA CYS A 150 1.36 4.16 -4.80
C CYS A 150 0.78 3.46 -3.55
N ILE A 151 0.18 2.28 -3.72
CA ILE A 151 -0.34 1.45 -2.63
C ILE A 151 0.38 0.09 -2.66
N PRO A 152 1.54 -0.03 -1.97
CA PRO A 152 2.32 -1.26 -2.01
C PRO A 152 1.66 -2.38 -1.22
N GLY A 153 1.78 -3.60 -1.75
CA GLY A 153 1.39 -4.81 -1.04
C GLY A 153 2.37 -5.16 0.08
N VAL A 154 1.83 -5.56 1.22
CA VAL A 154 2.58 -5.95 2.43
C VAL A 154 1.87 -7.12 3.11
N MET A 155 2.64 -7.91 3.84
CA MET A 155 2.12 -9.05 4.61
C MET A 155 2.44 -8.93 6.09
N THR A 156 3.59 -8.38 6.48
CA THR A 156 4.12 -8.42 7.86
C THR A 156 4.28 -7.04 8.51
N PRO A 157 4.38 -6.93 9.85
CA PRO A 157 4.70 -5.67 10.53
C PRO A 157 5.95 -4.96 9.99
N THR A 158 7.01 -5.70 9.69
CA THR A 158 8.26 -5.15 9.15
C THR A 158 8.04 -4.54 7.76
N GLU A 159 7.31 -5.23 6.88
CA GLU A 159 7.01 -4.72 5.54
C GLU A 159 6.10 -3.49 5.59
N ILE A 160 5.10 -3.48 6.49
CA ILE A 160 4.23 -2.31 6.71
C ILE A 160 5.07 -1.08 7.09
N LEU A 161 5.93 -1.24 8.10
CA LEU A 161 6.78 -0.15 8.58
C LEU A 161 7.76 0.30 7.48
N SER A 162 8.41 -0.66 6.81
CA SER A 162 9.37 -0.38 5.74
C SER A 162 8.74 0.37 4.57
N ALA A 163 7.54 -0.04 4.14
CA ALA A 163 6.82 0.63 3.06
C ALA A 163 6.39 2.06 3.45
N TYR A 164 5.94 2.24 4.69
CA TYR A 164 5.53 3.55 5.20
C TYR A 164 6.72 4.51 5.37
N ASP A 165 7.85 4.03 5.90
CA ASP A 165 9.10 4.78 6.01
C ASP A 165 9.67 5.15 4.64
N ALA A 166 9.47 4.28 3.63
CA ALA A 166 9.77 4.57 2.23
C ALA A 166 8.79 5.55 1.56
N GLY A 167 7.82 6.09 2.31
CA GLY A 167 6.93 7.15 1.87
C GLY A 167 5.53 6.73 1.43
N ALA A 168 5.18 5.44 1.53
CA ALA A 168 3.81 4.99 1.23
C ALA A 168 2.79 5.68 2.15
N LYS A 169 1.69 6.18 1.57
CA LYS A 169 0.63 6.88 2.36
C LYS A 169 -0.46 5.94 2.85
N ILE A 170 -0.55 4.77 2.24
CA ILE A 170 -1.47 3.68 2.54
C ILE A 170 -0.83 2.40 2.02
N VAL A 171 -1.05 1.27 2.70
CA VAL A 171 -0.52 -0.04 2.29
C VAL A 171 -1.65 -1.03 2.05
N LYS A 172 -1.44 -1.99 1.15
CA LYS A 172 -2.36 -3.10 0.87
C LYS A 172 -1.92 -4.34 1.64
N VAL A 173 -2.68 -4.77 2.64
CA VAL A 173 -2.45 -6.04 3.32
C VAL A 173 -3.01 -7.17 2.45
N TYR A 174 -2.13 -8.02 1.94
CA TYR A 174 -2.47 -9.05 0.95
C TYR A 174 -1.58 -10.29 1.10
N PRO A 175 -2.12 -11.52 0.99
CA PRO A 175 -3.54 -11.88 0.93
C PRO A 175 -4.18 -11.97 2.33
N VAL A 176 -5.10 -11.06 2.66
CA VAL A 176 -5.56 -10.91 4.07
C VAL A 176 -6.34 -12.11 4.60
N SER A 177 -7.15 -12.78 3.77
CA SER A 177 -7.95 -13.95 4.18
C SER A 177 -7.07 -15.10 4.70
N ALA A 178 -5.95 -15.36 4.03
CA ALA A 178 -4.99 -16.39 4.42
C ALA A 178 -4.24 -16.06 5.72
N LEU A 179 -4.26 -14.80 6.17
CA LEU A 179 -3.55 -14.33 7.35
C LEU A 179 -4.45 -14.22 8.59
N GLY A 180 -5.73 -14.59 8.50
CA GLY A 180 -6.71 -14.45 9.57
C GLY A 180 -7.67 -13.27 9.41
N GLY A 181 -7.70 -12.63 8.23
CA GLY A 181 -8.71 -11.65 7.87
C GLY A 181 -8.75 -10.45 8.82
N VAL A 182 -9.95 -10.16 9.33
CA VAL A 182 -10.22 -9.03 10.24
C VAL A 182 -9.36 -9.09 11.51
N GLN A 183 -9.08 -10.29 12.03
CA GLN A 183 -8.28 -10.47 13.24
C GLN A 183 -6.84 -10.01 13.01
N TYR A 184 -6.29 -10.31 11.84
CA TYR A 184 -4.94 -9.89 11.47
C TYR A 184 -4.83 -8.38 11.30
N ILE A 185 -5.77 -7.77 10.57
CA ILE A 185 -5.82 -6.30 10.42
C ILE A 185 -5.95 -5.62 11.78
N SER A 186 -6.79 -6.15 12.66
CA SER A 186 -6.96 -5.62 14.03
C SER A 186 -5.68 -5.74 14.86
N ALA A 187 -4.93 -6.83 14.71
CA ALA A 187 -3.64 -7.01 15.38
C ALA A 187 -2.59 -6.00 14.88
N LEU A 188 -2.54 -5.75 13.56
CA LEU A 188 -1.64 -4.77 12.94
C LEU A 188 -1.97 -3.32 13.31
N LYS A 189 -3.26 -2.98 13.46
CA LYS A 189 -3.69 -1.63 13.85
C LYS A 189 -3.30 -1.24 15.27
N LYS A 190 -2.99 -2.19 16.16
CA LYS A 190 -2.55 -1.90 17.54
C LYS A 190 -1.19 -1.17 17.57
N PRO A 191 -0.11 -1.69 16.96
CA PRO A 191 1.16 -0.96 16.87
C PRO A 191 1.15 0.15 15.81
N PHE A 192 0.31 0.06 14.78
CA PHE A 192 0.28 1.00 13.65
C PHE A 192 -1.07 1.71 13.46
N PRO A 193 -1.62 2.40 14.49
CA PRO A 193 -2.93 3.03 14.37
C PRO A 193 -2.95 4.16 13.32
N HIS A 194 -1.80 4.79 13.10
CA HIS A 194 -1.62 5.92 12.19
C HIS A 194 -1.38 5.52 10.73
N ILE A 195 -1.10 4.24 10.42
CA ILE A 195 -0.84 3.78 9.05
C ILE A 195 -2.18 3.34 8.42
N PRO A 196 -2.64 3.99 7.34
CA PRO A 196 -3.82 3.54 6.59
C PRO A 196 -3.55 2.19 5.91
N MET A 197 -4.54 1.30 5.92
CA MET A 197 -4.41 -0.06 5.38
C MET A 197 -5.64 -0.43 4.55
N VAL A 198 -5.43 -1.04 3.40
CA VAL A 198 -6.45 -1.70 2.58
C VAL A 198 -6.33 -3.21 2.82
N ALA A 199 -7.39 -3.84 3.31
CA ALA A 199 -7.46 -5.30 3.39
C ALA A 199 -7.91 -5.85 2.03
N SER A 200 -7.17 -6.81 1.45
CA SER A 200 -7.46 -7.31 0.11
C SER A 200 -7.31 -8.83 -0.01
N GLN A 201 -8.15 -9.41 -0.89
CA GLN A 201 -8.33 -10.84 -1.15
C GLN A 201 -9.12 -11.58 -0.05
N GLY A 202 -10.29 -12.11 -0.45
CA GLY A 202 -11.18 -12.88 0.44
C GLY A 202 -12.03 -12.02 1.39
N ILE A 203 -12.34 -10.79 0.98
CA ILE A 203 -13.31 -9.93 1.69
C ILE A 203 -14.71 -10.32 1.22
N MET A 204 -15.59 -10.63 2.17
CA MET A 204 -17.00 -10.93 1.92
C MET A 204 -17.88 -9.85 2.54
N ILE A 205 -18.97 -9.50 1.86
CA ILE A 205 -20.05 -8.73 2.48
C ILE A 205 -20.72 -9.67 3.48
N GLY A 206 -20.86 -9.25 4.74
CA GLY A 206 -21.48 -10.07 5.77
C GLY A 206 -22.85 -10.55 5.30
N SER A 207 -23.02 -11.88 5.29
CA SER A 207 -24.30 -12.55 5.11
C SER A 207 -25.17 -12.41 6.35
#